data_AF-A0A920VXF3-F1
#
_entry.id   AF-A0A920VXF3-F1
#
_cell.length_a   1.000
_cell.length_b   1.000
_cell.length_c   1.000
_cell.angle_alpha   90.00
_cell.angle_beta   90.00
_cell.angle_gamma   90.00
#
_symmetry.space_group_name_H-M   'P 1'
#
loop_
_entity.id
_entity.type
_entity.pdbx_description
1 polymer ?
#
loop_
_entity_poly.entity_id
_entity_poly.type
_entity_poly.pdbx_seq_one_letter_code
_entity_poly.pdbx_strand_id
1 'polypeptide(L)'
;MLFLRKREEREELRKKEGRPHEVFYFHELLDPYSHITAQLINKFTSEYSVELVPMIVNKPPSKTVHEPSLYRKYCLTDAIRIAPFYEVEFPRDKLPNEKVITLAQRILCSLEKDEFISSIAEISSLVWSGNETTLEALITERTLSEETTLTTISNNEDQRDEVEAYMGSTFSYEGELYWGVDRLDHLETQIKSFRIKEKCRIRLRL
;
A
#
# COMPACT_ATOMS: atom_id res chain seq x y z
N MET A 1 3.66 27.61 8.84
CA MET A 1 3.94 27.72 10.29
C MET A 1 3.10 26.76 11.13
N LEU A 2 1.78 26.65 10.93
CA LEU A 2 0.91 25.71 11.67
C LEU A 2 1.20 24.22 11.40
N PHE A 3 1.55 23.87 10.15
CA PHE A 3 1.79 22.48 9.73
C PHE A 3 3.06 21.86 10.35
N LEU A 4 4.18 22.61 10.36
CA LEU A 4 5.43 22.16 10.99
C LEU A 4 5.25 21.96 12.51
N ARG A 5 4.49 22.85 13.15
CA ARG A 5 4.15 22.71 14.58
C ARG A 5 3.37 21.42 14.86
N LYS A 6 2.39 21.05 14.03
CA LYS A 6 1.67 19.77 14.16
C LYS A 6 2.62 18.57 14.06
N ARG A 7 3.59 18.60 13.13
CA ARG A 7 4.62 17.54 13.00
C ARG A 7 5.48 17.41 14.25
N GLU A 8 5.90 18.54 14.84
CA GLU A 8 6.65 18.56 16.10
C GLU A 8 5.83 17.98 17.26
N GLU A 9 4.57 18.40 17.41
CA GLU A 9 3.65 17.91 18.45
C GLU A 9 3.40 16.39 18.33
N ARG A 10 3.23 15.88 17.10
CA ARG A 10 3.06 14.44 16.83
C ARG A 10 4.33 13.63 17.13
N GLU A 11 5.50 14.16 16.77
CA GLU A 11 6.78 13.53 17.06
C GLU A 11 7.09 13.50 18.56
N GLU A 12 6.75 14.56 19.30
CA GLU A 12 6.84 14.59 20.76
C GLU A 12 5.92 13.55 21.40
N LEU A 13 4.68 13.44 20.91
CA LEU A 13 3.72 12.43 21.37
C LEU A 13 4.25 11.01 21.12
N ARG A 14 4.73 10.71 19.91
CA ARG A 14 5.32 9.41 19.57
C ARG A 14 6.49 9.05 20.49
N LYS A 15 7.40 9.99 20.73
CA LYS A 15 8.54 9.79 21.66
C LYS A 15 8.07 9.52 23.10
N LYS A 16 7.07 10.27 23.56
CA LYS A 16 6.49 10.10 24.90
C LYS A 16 5.84 8.72 25.07
N GLU A 17 5.20 8.22 24.02
CA GLU A 17 4.57 6.89 23.98
C GLU A 17 5.57 5.75 23.72
N GLY A 18 6.82 6.07 23.37
CA GLY A 18 7.84 5.07 23.03
C GLY A 18 7.55 4.28 21.75
N ARG A 19 6.64 4.78 20.89
CA ARG A 19 6.25 4.11 19.65
C ARG A 19 7.37 4.15 18.60
N PRO A 20 7.55 3.08 17.80
CA PRO A 20 8.40 3.13 16.62
C PRO A 20 7.84 4.12 15.59
N HIS A 21 8.63 4.41 14.55
CA HIS A 21 8.12 5.13 13.39
C HIS A 21 7.27 4.18 12.54
N GLU A 22 5.98 4.10 12.87
CA GLU A 22 5.03 3.22 12.21
C GLU A 22 4.35 3.92 11.03
N VAL A 23 4.37 3.28 9.86
CA VAL A 23 3.73 3.76 8.63
C VAL A 23 2.65 2.75 8.24
N PHE A 24 1.38 3.13 8.33
CA PHE A 24 0.30 2.30 7.78
C PHE A 24 0.29 2.42 6.27
N TYR A 25 0.10 1.30 5.58
CA TYR A 25 -0.05 1.26 4.13
C TYR A 25 -1.29 0.47 3.73
N PHE A 26 -2.24 1.13 3.09
CA PHE A 26 -3.49 0.53 2.63
C PHE A 26 -3.37 0.14 1.17
N HIS A 27 -3.30 -1.15 0.91
CA HIS A 27 -3.16 -1.72 -0.42
C HIS A 27 -4.51 -2.19 -0.96
N GLU A 28 -4.93 -1.68 -2.11
CA GLU A 28 -6.10 -2.17 -2.84
C GLU A 28 -5.64 -2.91 -4.10
N LEU A 29 -5.93 -4.21 -4.22
CA LEU A 29 -5.46 -5.03 -5.35
C LEU A 29 -6.01 -4.60 -6.72
N LEU A 30 -7.16 -3.93 -6.75
CA LEU A 30 -7.79 -3.39 -7.96
C LEU A 30 -7.35 -1.96 -8.27
N ASP A 31 -6.58 -1.32 -7.39
CA ASP A 31 -6.01 -0.01 -7.63
C ASP A 31 -4.68 -0.13 -8.40
N PRO A 32 -4.60 0.39 -9.63
CA PRO A 32 -3.35 0.31 -10.40
C PRO A 32 -2.21 1.11 -9.76
N TYR A 33 -2.49 2.16 -8.98
CA TYR A 33 -1.42 2.85 -8.25
C TYR A 33 -0.88 1.99 -7.11
N SER A 34 -1.71 1.13 -6.50
CA SER A 34 -1.26 0.16 -5.50
C SER A 34 -0.30 -0.87 -6.12
N HIS A 35 -0.47 -1.23 -7.40
CA HIS A 35 0.48 -2.09 -8.12
C HIS A 35 1.86 -1.47 -8.26
N ILE A 36 1.93 -0.20 -8.67
CA ILE A 36 3.21 0.52 -8.77
C ILE A 36 3.87 0.58 -7.39
N THR A 37 3.11 0.99 -6.37
CA THR A 37 3.61 1.08 -5.00
C THR A 37 4.10 -0.27 -4.48
N ALA A 38 3.43 -1.39 -4.80
CA ALA A 38 3.87 -2.72 -4.39
C ALA A 38 5.30 -3.06 -4.85
N GLN A 39 5.71 -2.58 -6.02
CA GLN A 39 7.08 -2.79 -6.52
C GLN A 39 8.13 -1.98 -5.73
N LEU A 40 7.71 -0.91 -5.06
CA LEU A 40 8.59 0.02 -4.35
C LEU A 40 8.66 -0.23 -2.84
N ILE A 41 7.68 -0.92 -2.26
CA ILE A 41 7.55 -1.15 -0.81
C ILE A 41 8.80 -1.77 -0.20
N ASN A 42 9.34 -2.83 -0.81
CA ASN A 42 10.52 -3.50 -0.27
C ASN A 42 11.76 -2.58 -0.26
N LYS A 43 11.92 -1.75 -1.30
CA LYS A 43 12.98 -0.75 -1.35
C LYS A 43 12.79 0.31 -0.26
N PHE A 44 11.57 0.85 -0.13
CA PHE A 44 11.21 1.83 0.90
C PHE A 44 11.54 1.32 2.32
N THR A 45 11.13 0.11 2.69
CA THR A 45 11.38 -0.46 4.03
C THR A 45 12.85 -0.80 4.27
N SER A 46 13.61 -1.09 3.21
CA SER A 46 15.05 -1.31 3.27
C SER A 46 15.87 -0.03 3.42
N GLU A 47 15.37 1.12 2.94
CA GLU A 47 16.07 2.41 3.00
C GLU A 47 15.76 3.17 4.29
N TYR A 48 14.54 3.05 4.79
CA TYR A 48 14.07 3.80 5.96
C TYR A 48 13.95 2.92 7.21
N SER A 49 14.40 3.45 8.36
CA SER A 49 14.18 2.81 9.67
C SER A 49 12.77 3.08 10.18
N VAL A 50 11.78 2.61 9.44
CA VAL A 50 10.35 2.64 9.77
C VAL A 50 9.80 1.22 9.85
N GLU A 51 8.72 1.07 10.61
CA GLU A 51 7.91 -0.14 10.64
C GLU A 51 6.72 0.06 9.70
N LEU A 52 6.77 -0.56 8.53
CA LEU A 52 5.63 -0.55 7.61
C LEU A 52 4.61 -1.60 8.07
N VAL A 53 3.37 -1.16 8.22
CA VAL A 53 2.24 -2.02 8.58
C VAL A 53 1.29 -2.06 7.39
N PRO A 54 1.46 -3.05 6.49
CA PRO A 54 0.61 -3.17 5.32
C PRO A 54 -0.74 -3.79 5.68
N MET A 55 -1.80 -3.27 5.05
CA MET A 55 -3.17 -3.72 5.24
C MET A 55 -3.87 -3.84 3.88
N ILE A 56 -4.49 -5.00 3.62
CA ILE A 56 -5.36 -5.17 2.45
C ILE A 56 -6.71 -4.52 2.74
N VAL A 57 -7.16 -3.68 1.81
CA VAL A 57 -8.48 -3.03 1.84
C VAL A 57 -9.20 -3.26 0.51
N ASN A 58 -10.53 -3.15 0.51
CA ASN A 58 -11.29 -3.11 -0.75
C ASN A 58 -11.35 -1.70 -1.32
N LYS A 59 -12.12 -1.59 -2.40
CA LYS A 59 -12.45 -0.34 -3.08
C LYS A 59 -12.91 0.75 -2.10
N PRO A 60 -12.63 2.03 -2.43
CA PRO A 60 -13.10 3.15 -1.64
C PRO A 60 -14.63 3.12 -1.44
N PRO A 61 -15.13 3.69 -0.34
CA PRO A 61 -16.57 3.77 -0.09
C PRO A 61 -17.31 4.41 -1.27
N SER A 62 -18.48 3.89 -1.65
CA SER A 62 -19.19 4.29 -2.88
C SER A 62 -19.51 5.78 -2.99
N LYS A 63 -19.57 6.50 -1.87
CA LYS A 63 -19.81 7.95 -1.82
C LYS A 63 -18.59 8.80 -2.19
N THR A 64 -17.40 8.20 -2.27
CA THR A 64 -16.12 8.92 -2.47
C THR A 64 -15.72 9.04 -3.93
N VAL A 65 -16.23 8.16 -4.81
CA VAL A 65 -15.87 8.11 -6.23
C VAL A 65 -17.12 8.24 -7.09
N HIS A 66 -17.19 9.33 -7.85
CA HIS A 66 -18.21 9.51 -8.90
C HIS A 66 -17.84 8.71 -10.15
N GLU A 67 -18.82 8.11 -10.81
CA GLU A 67 -18.63 7.26 -11.99
C GLU A 67 -17.50 6.20 -11.84
N PRO A 68 -17.63 5.24 -10.90
CA PRO A 68 -16.52 4.33 -10.53
C PRO A 68 -15.91 3.57 -11.70
N SER A 69 -16.71 3.21 -12.71
CA SER A 69 -16.23 2.48 -13.88
C SER A 69 -15.33 3.35 -14.78
N LEU A 70 -15.67 4.62 -14.98
CA LEU A 70 -14.88 5.56 -15.75
C LEU A 70 -13.62 5.95 -14.98
N TYR A 71 -13.75 6.18 -13.67
CA TYR A 71 -12.64 6.43 -12.78
C TYR A 71 -11.58 5.33 -12.84
N ARG A 72 -11.98 4.05 -12.72
CA ARG A 72 -11.03 2.92 -12.79
C ARG A 72 -10.32 2.80 -14.14
N LYS A 73 -11.01 3.06 -15.25
CA LYS A 73 -10.41 3.09 -16.58
C LYS A 73 -9.38 4.22 -16.72
N TYR A 74 -9.71 5.39 -16.19
CA TYR A 74 -8.80 6.53 -16.15
C TYR A 74 -7.55 6.20 -15.33
N CYS A 75 -7.71 5.73 -14.08
CA CYS A 75 -6.60 5.38 -13.21
C CYS A 75 -5.69 4.31 -13.83
N LEU A 76 -6.25 3.31 -14.51
CA LEU A 76 -5.44 2.29 -15.20
C LEU A 76 -4.61 2.90 -16.32
N THR A 77 -5.24 3.73 -17.16
CA THR A 77 -4.55 4.41 -18.27
C THR A 77 -3.42 5.31 -17.76
N ASP A 78 -3.69 6.04 -16.68
CA ASP A 78 -2.73 6.96 -16.06
C ASP A 78 -1.58 6.21 -15.40
N ALA A 79 -1.89 5.20 -14.57
CA ALA A 79 -0.89 4.35 -13.93
C ALA A 79 0.06 3.70 -14.93
N ILE A 80 -0.45 3.17 -16.05
CA ILE A 80 0.37 2.60 -17.13
C ILE A 80 1.34 3.65 -17.71
N ARG A 81 0.90 4.91 -17.84
CA ARG A 81 1.75 6.00 -18.38
C ARG A 81 2.84 6.42 -17.41
N ILE A 82 2.55 6.43 -16.11
CA ILE A 82 3.52 6.86 -15.09
C ILE A 82 4.46 5.74 -14.63
N ALA A 83 4.07 4.47 -14.78
CA ALA A 83 4.85 3.32 -14.29
C ALA A 83 6.33 3.29 -14.77
N PRO A 84 6.66 3.64 -16.04
CA PRO A 84 8.04 3.68 -16.48
C PRO A 84 8.93 4.67 -15.73
N PHE A 85 8.37 5.74 -15.16
CA PHE A 85 9.11 6.70 -14.32
C PHE A 85 9.51 6.10 -12.97
N TYR A 86 8.86 5.00 -12.57
CA TYR A 86 9.16 4.25 -11.36
C TYR A 86 9.87 2.92 -11.64
N GLU A 87 10.33 2.70 -12.89
CA GLU A 87 10.93 1.44 -13.34
C GLU A 87 10.00 0.22 -13.17
N VAL A 88 8.68 0.46 -13.21
CA VAL A 88 7.64 -0.57 -13.10
C VAL A 88 7.03 -0.85 -14.47
N GLU A 89 6.88 -2.13 -14.80
CA GLU A 89 6.14 -2.57 -15.97
C GLU A 89 4.74 -3.06 -15.59
N PHE A 90 3.73 -2.64 -16.34
CA PHE A 90 2.38 -3.20 -16.21
C PHE A 90 2.26 -4.47 -17.06
N PRO A 91 1.86 -5.61 -16.47
CA PRO A 91 1.73 -6.85 -17.23
C PRO A 91 0.67 -6.80 -18.34
N ARG A 92 -0.40 -6.03 -18.12
CA ARG A 92 -1.56 -5.92 -19.01
C ARG A 92 -2.24 -4.56 -18.86
N ASP A 93 -2.94 -4.13 -19.91
CA ASP A 93 -3.79 -2.94 -19.96
C ASP A 93 -5.25 -3.24 -19.57
N LYS A 94 -5.47 -4.25 -18.72
CA LYS A 94 -6.80 -4.71 -18.32
C LYS A 94 -6.90 -4.86 -16.81
N LEU A 95 -8.04 -4.46 -16.25
CA LEU A 95 -8.34 -4.66 -14.83
C LEU A 95 -8.36 -6.16 -14.48
N PRO A 96 -7.79 -6.55 -13.32
CA PRO A 96 -7.89 -7.90 -12.78
C PRO A 96 -9.35 -8.35 -12.62
N ASN A 97 -9.59 -9.66 -12.72
CA ASN A 97 -10.90 -10.22 -12.42
C ASN A 97 -11.06 -10.48 -10.92
N GLU A 98 -12.30 -10.70 -10.47
CA GLU A 98 -12.61 -10.91 -9.05
C GLU A 98 -11.92 -12.15 -8.47
N LYS A 99 -11.83 -13.25 -9.22
CA LYS A 99 -11.24 -14.51 -8.74
C LYS A 99 -9.76 -14.35 -8.36
N VAL A 100 -8.95 -13.70 -9.21
CA VAL A 100 -7.53 -13.46 -8.89
C VAL A 100 -7.36 -12.48 -7.72
N ILE A 101 -8.26 -11.51 -7.57
CA ILE A 101 -8.28 -10.60 -6.42
C ILE A 101 -8.57 -11.39 -5.15
N THR A 102 -9.63 -12.19 -5.11
CA THR A 102 -10.01 -12.98 -3.93
C THR A 102 -8.89 -13.94 -3.51
N LEU A 103 -8.24 -14.62 -4.46
CA LEU A 103 -7.10 -15.48 -4.16
C LEU A 103 -5.94 -14.70 -3.51
N ALA A 104 -5.56 -13.57 -4.10
CA ALA A 104 -4.49 -12.74 -3.57
C ALA A 104 -4.83 -12.12 -2.21
N GLN A 105 -6.08 -11.70 -1.98
CA GLN A 105 -6.54 -11.21 -0.68
C GLN A 105 -6.34 -12.28 0.40
N ARG A 106 -6.78 -13.52 0.14
CA ARG A 106 -6.64 -14.64 1.08
C ARG A 106 -5.18 -14.95 1.41
N ILE A 107 -4.31 -14.92 0.38
CA ILE A 107 -2.87 -15.13 0.56
C ILE A 107 -2.30 -13.99 1.40
N LEU A 108 -2.45 -12.75 0.96
CA LEU A 108 -1.82 -11.58 1.59
C LEU A 108 -2.31 -11.33 3.02
N CYS A 109 -3.60 -11.55 3.31
CA CYS A 109 -4.14 -11.43 4.67
C CYS A 109 -3.66 -12.54 5.61
N SER A 110 -3.06 -13.63 5.10
CA SER A 110 -2.47 -14.69 5.92
C SER A 110 -0.99 -14.48 6.27
N LEU A 111 -0.34 -13.48 5.65
CA LEU A 111 1.08 -13.23 5.80
C LEU A 111 1.36 -12.30 7.00
N GLU A 112 2.46 -12.57 7.69
CA GLU A 112 3.04 -11.62 8.63
C GLU A 112 3.65 -10.42 7.88
N LYS A 113 3.92 -9.32 8.60
CA LYS A 113 4.37 -8.04 8.01
C LYS A 113 5.58 -8.22 7.06
N ASP A 114 6.62 -8.93 7.47
CA ASP A 114 7.83 -9.11 6.67
C ASP A 114 7.59 -10.01 5.44
N GLU A 115 6.79 -11.08 5.60
CA GLU A 115 6.39 -11.95 4.49
C GLU A 115 5.53 -11.19 3.47
N PHE A 116 4.64 -10.30 3.94
CA PHE A 116 3.85 -9.42 3.08
C PHE A 116 4.78 -8.50 2.27
N ILE A 117 5.69 -7.79 2.94
CA ILE A 117 6.61 -6.82 2.30
C ILE A 117 7.47 -7.51 1.24
N SER A 118 7.94 -8.73 1.49
CA SER A 118 8.76 -9.46 0.53
C SER A 118 7.95 -10.02 -0.65
N SER A 119 6.66 -10.28 -0.48
CA SER A 119 5.83 -11.02 -1.46
C SER A 119 4.87 -10.14 -2.25
N ILE A 120 4.54 -8.93 -1.77
CA ILE A 120 3.50 -8.08 -2.37
C ILE A 120 3.80 -7.68 -3.82
N ALA A 121 5.07 -7.44 -4.16
CA ALA A 121 5.47 -7.10 -5.52
C ALA A 121 5.13 -8.23 -6.51
N GLU A 122 5.48 -9.47 -6.17
CA GLU A 122 5.20 -10.66 -6.99
C GLU A 122 3.70 -10.96 -7.05
N ILE A 123 3.03 -11.01 -5.90
CA ILE A 123 1.59 -11.31 -5.84
C ILE A 123 0.79 -10.25 -6.61
N SER A 124 1.14 -8.97 -6.49
CA SER A 124 0.51 -7.91 -7.27
C SER A 124 0.73 -8.12 -8.77
N SER A 125 1.95 -8.48 -9.20
CA SER A 125 2.22 -8.81 -10.61
C SER A 125 1.42 -10.02 -11.10
N LEU A 126 1.18 -11.04 -10.27
CA LEU A 126 0.31 -12.18 -10.61
C LEU A 126 -1.16 -11.74 -10.77
N VAL A 127 -1.64 -10.85 -9.92
CA VAL A 127 -3.01 -10.29 -10.02
C VAL A 127 -3.18 -9.48 -11.31
N TRP A 128 -2.25 -8.57 -11.61
CA TRP A 128 -2.31 -7.70 -12.79
C TRP A 128 -2.00 -8.45 -14.10
N SER A 129 -1.22 -9.51 -14.02
CA SER A 129 -1.06 -10.47 -15.12
C SER A 129 -2.18 -11.51 -15.17
N GLY A 130 -3.21 -11.45 -14.33
CA GLY A 130 -4.32 -12.39 -14.32
C GLY A 130 -3.89 -13.87 -14.25
N ASN A 131 -2.77 -14.16 -13.59
CA ASN A 131 -2.18 -15.50 -13.50
C ASN A 131 -2.81 -16.28 -12.34
N GLU A 132 -4.04 -16.72 -12.58
CA GLU A 132 -4.84 -17.49 -11.64
C GLU A 132 -4.19 -18.80 -11.21
N THR A 133 -3.61 -19.56 -12.14
CA THR A 133 -3.00 -20.85 -11.86
C THR A 133 -1.85 -20.74 -10.86
N THR A 134 -1.00 -19.72 -10.98
CA THR A 134 0.08 -19.52 -10.02
C THR A 134 -0.46 -19.05 -8.66
N LEU A 135 -1.48 -18.18 -8.62
CA LEU A 135 -2.12 -17.78 -7.36
C LEU A 135 -2.79 -18.96 -6.65
N GLU A 136 -3.46 -19.86 -7.37
CA GLU A 136 -4.04 -21.09 -6.81
C GLU A 136 -2.95 -22.00 -6.23
N ALA A 137 -1.77 -22.08 -6.87
CA ALA A 137 -0.64 -22.86 -6.38
C ALA A 137 0.03 -22.28 -5.12
N LEU A 138 -0.16 -20.98 -4.83
CA LEU A 138 0.33 -20.33 -3.61
C LEU A 138 -0.60 -20.56 -2.39
N ILE A 139 -1.79 -21.12 -2.60
CA ILE A 139 -2.72 -21.45 -1.51
C ILE A 139 -2.13 -22.60 -0.68
N THR A 140 -2.07 -22.40 0.63
CA THR A 140 -1.59 -23.39 1.59
C THR A 140 -2.59 -23.55 2.74
N GLU A 141 -2.31 -24.46 3.67
CA GLU A 141 -3.10 -24.61 4.90
C GLU A 141 -3.08 -23.36 5.79
N ARG A 142 -2.06 -22.49 5.65
CA ARG A 142 -1.98 -21.20 6.36
C ARG A 142 -2.89 -20.13 5.74
N THR A 143 -3.29 -20.31 4.48
CA THR A 143 -4.10 -19.32 3.76
C THR A 143 -5.49 -19.20 4.38
N LEU A 144 -5.94 -17.97 4.58
CA LEU A 144 -7.22 -17.72 5.23
C LEU A 144 -8.41 -18.26 4.42
N SER A 145 -9.46 -18.64 5.14
CA SER A 145 -10.78 -18.86 4.54
C SER A 145 -11.33 -17.55 3.97
N GLU A 146 -12.31 -17.62 3.07
CA GLU A 146 -12.96 -16.43 2.53
C GLU A 146 -13.62 -15.58 3.63
N GLU A 147 -14.33 -16.21 4.57
CA GLU A 147 -15.00 -15.53 5.69
C GLU A 147 -14.01 -14.81 6.62
N THR A 148 -12.91 -15.48 6.99
CA THR A 148 -11.87 -14.87 7.82
C THR A 148 -11.18 -13.73 7.07
N THR A 149 -10.94 -13.88 5.77
CA THR A 149 -10.35 -12.83 4.92
C THR A 149 -11.25 -11.59 4.88
N LEU A 150 -12.55 -11.76 4.69
CA LEU A 150 -13.51 -10.64 4.71
C LEU A 150 -13.52 -9.93 6.06
N THR A 151 -13.44 -10.68 7.16
CA THR A 151 -13.37 -10.12 8.52
C THR A 151 -12.07 -9.31 8.71
N THR A 152 -10.92 -9.87 8.30
CA THR A 152 -9.62 -9.17 8.35
C THR A 152 -9.65 -7.87 7.53
N ILE A 153 -10.20 -7.91 6.31
CA ILE A 153 -10.31 -6.73 5.46
C ILE A 153 -11.26 -5.69 6.08
N SER A 154 -12.38 -6.10 6.67
CA SER A 154 -13.28 -5.17 7.36
C SER A 154 -12.56 -4.45 8.51
N ASN A 155 -11.79 -5.17 9.33
CA ASN A 155 -11.01 -4.56 10.41
C ASN A 155 -9.93 -3.59 9.87
N ASN A 156 -9.30 -3.92 8.74
CA ASN A 156 -8.34 -3.04 8.07
C ASN A 156 -9.01 -1.77 7.52
N GLU A 157 -10.26 -1.87 7.05
CA GLU A 157 -11.04 -0.74 6.59
C GLU A 157 -11.46 0.17 7.76
N ASP A 158 -11.79 -0.40 8.93
CA ASP A 158 -12.02 0.39 10.14
C ASP A 158 -10.76 1.19 10.53
N GLN A 159 -9.58 0.56 10.48
CA GLN A 159 -8.30 1.24 10.70
C GLN A 159 -8.02 2.33 9.64
N ARG A 160 -8.36 2.09 8.38
CA ARG A 160 -8.27 3.08 7.31
C ARG A 160 -9.14 4.30 7.60
N ASP A 161 -10.37 4.06 8.04
CA ASP A 161 -11.34 5.10 8.35
C ASP A 161 -10.96 5.88 9.62
N GLU A 162 -10.37 5.23 10.63
CA GLU A 162 -9.83 5.88 11.84
C GLU A 162 -8.74 6.90 11.54
N VAL A 163 -7.92 6.65 10.51
CA VAL A 163 -6.89 7.59 10.05
C VAL A 163 -7.40 8.53 8.94
N GLU A 164 -8.70 8.55 8.69
CA GLU A 164 -9.38 9.38 7.68
C GLU A 164 -8.90 9.13 6.23
N ALA A 165 -8.33 7.95 5.97
CA ALA A 165 -7.98 7.53 4.61
C ALA A 165 -9.17 6.89 3.91
N TYR A 166 -9.19 6.95 2.57
CA TYR A 166 -10.28 6.38 1.78
C TYR A 166 -9.80 5.56 0.59
N MET A 167 -8.70 5.99 -0.02
CA MET A 167 -8.19 5.41 -1.26
C MET A 167 -7.19 4.29 -1.00
N GLY A 168 -7.14 3.33 -1.92
CA GLY A 168 -5.98 2.42 -2.03
C GLY A 168 -4.69 3.20 -2.33
N SER A 169 -3.55 2.53 -2.15
CA SER A 169 -2.21 3.09 -2.33
C SER A 169 -1.93 4.28 -1.39
N THR A 170 -2.54 4.28 -0.21
CA THR A 170 -2.39 5.38 0.75
C THR A 170 -1.47 4.97 1.88
N PHE A 171 -0.49 5.82 2.18
CA PHE A 171 0.29 5.74 3.40
C PHE A 171 -0.25 6.71 4.45
N SER A 172 -0.27 6.29 5.71
CA SER A 172 -0.54 7.16 6.87
C SER A 172 0.66 7.15 7.80
N TYR A 173 1.15 8.34 8.14
CA TYR A 173 2.30 8.51 9.03
C TYR A 173 2.13 9.76 9.89
N GLU A 174 2.10 9.54 11.21
CA GLU A 174 1.99 10.59 12.24
C GLU A 174 0.89 11.65 11.97
N GLY A 175 -0.28 11.19 11.53
CA GLY A 175 -1.46 12.04 11.28
C GLY A 175 -1.47 12.72 9.91
N GLU A 176 -0.57 12.34 9.01
CA GLU A 176 -0.56 12.80 7.62
C GLU A 176 -0.81 11.64 6.65
N LEU A 177 -1.51 11.94 5.57
CA LEU A 177 -1.87 10.99 4.53
C LEU A 177 -1.10 11.30 3.23
N TYR A 178 -0.53 10.25 2.65
CA TYR A 178 0.20 10.29 1.39
C TYR A 178 -0.45 9.30 0.43
N TRP A 179 -1.36 9.81 -0.39
CA TRP A 179 -2.08 9.00 -1.37
C TRP A 179 -1.28 8.92 -2.68
N GLY A 180 -1.03 7.69 -3.12
CA GLY A 180 -0.39 7.42 -4.39
C GLY A 180 1.14 7.41 -4.32
N VAL A 181 1.74 6.83 -5.36
CA VAL A 181 3.19 6.74 -5.50
C VAL A 181 3.85 8.12 -5.71
N ASP A 182 3.11 9.08 -6.26
CA ASP A 182 3.52 10.47 -6.50
C ASP A 182 3.67 11.30 -5.22
N ARG A 183 3.29 10.74 -4.06
CA ARG A 183 3.44 11.36 -2.74
C ARG A 183 4.45 10.67 -1.84
N LEU A 184 5.09 9.61 -2.34
CA LEU A 184 6.07 8.86 -1.57
C LEU A 184 7.29 9.74 -1.21
N ASP A 185 7.72 10.62 -2.10
CA ASP A 185 8.81 11.57 -1.87
C ASP A 185 8.54 12.55 -0.71
N HIS A 186 7.29 12.97 -0.54
CA HIS A 186 6.85 13.80 0.57
C HIS A 186 6.88 13.05 1.91
N LEU A 187 6.45 11.78 1.92
CA LEU A 187 6.56 10.89 3.07
C LEU A 187 8.02 10.71 3.47
N GLU A 188 8.89 10.42 2.50
CA GLU A 188 10.34 10.29 2.73
C GLU A 188 10.94 11.57 3.31
N THR A 189 10.54 12.73 2.80
CA THR A 189 10.98 14.03 3.29
C THR A 189 10.57 14.23 4.76
N GLN A 190 9.36 13.83 5.14
CA GLN A 190 8.91 13.88 6.52
C GLN A 190 9.73 12.94 7.42
N ILE A 191 9.92 11.68 7.01
CA ILE A 191 10.75 10.69 7.73
C ILE A 191 12.17 11.22 7.95
N LYS A 192 12.80 11.78 6.91
CA LYS A 192 14.15 12.38 6.97
C LYS A 192 14.23 13.59 7.91
N SER A 193 13.15 14.37 8.02
CA SER A 193 13.11 15.54 8.91
C SER A 193 13.30 15.18 10.39
N PHE A 194 12.92 13.97 10.79
CA PHE A 194 13.12 13.46 12.15
C PHE A 194 14.49 12.79 12.38
N ARG A 195 15.43 12.92 11.42
CA ARG A 195 16.79 12.35 11.47
C ARG A 195 16.80 10.83 11.70
N ILE A 196 15.79 10.14 11.19
CA ILE A 196 15.74 8.68 11.16
C ILE A 196 16.93 8.20 10.32
N LYS A 197 17.76 7.29 10.86
CA LYS A 197 18.93 6.77 10.15
C LYS A 197 18.48 6.04 8.88
N GLU A 198 19.05 6.42 7.74
CA GLU A 198 18.99 5.62 6.51
C GLU A 198 19.67 4.26 6.78
N LYS A 199 19.02 3.17 6.39
CA LYS A 199 19.56 1.81 6.51
C LYS A 199 20.57 1.52 5.38
N CYS A 200 20.47 2.20 4.23
CA CYS A 200 21.46 2.18 3.16
C CYS A 200 21.38 3.45 2.29
N ARG A 201 22.54 4.05 1.96
CA ARG A 201 22.64 5.16 1.01
C ARG A 201 22.52 4.65 -0.41
N ILE A 202 21.31 4.51 -0.92
CA ILE A 202 21.06 4.52 -2.37
C ILE A 202 20.01 5.60 -2.62
N ARG A 203 20.38 6.63 -3.37
CA ARG A 203 19.43 7.65 -3.81
C ARG A 203 18.39 6.96 -4.71
N LEU A 204 17.13 7.00 -4.31
CA LEU A 204 16.02 7.02 -5.26
C LEU A 204 16.24 8.22 -6.20
N ARG A 205 16.78 7.96 -7.39
CA ARG A 205 16.50 8.83 -8.53
C ARG A 205 15.12 8.42 -9.00
N LEU A 206 14.11 9.16 -8.56
CA LEU A 206 12.92 9.39 -9.38
C LEU A 206 13.34 10.17 -10.63
#